data_AF-A0A6A3QF90-F1
#
_entry.id   AF-A0A6A3QF90-F1
#
_cell.length_a   1.000
_cell.length_b   1.000
_cell.length_c   1.000
_cell.angle_alpha   90.00
_cell.angle_beta   90.00
_cell.angle_gamma   90.00
#
_symmetry.space_group_name_H-M   'P 1'
#
loop_
_entity.id
_entity.type
_entity.pdbx_description
1 polymer ?
#
loop_
_entity_poly.entity_id
_entity_poly.type
_entity_poly.pdbx_seq_one_letter_code
_entity_poly.pdbx_strand_id
1 'polypeptide(L)'
;MCGSWLRGVPKTDTVLNPREQKLSGGRTCVSCFDVGCAPGTPIHGWPVLLVVPCGHVFCKPCVAKRCSMGVQDRSMVPAHCCGLEFPIEYVKDALDLSDFQTYVRFLSERKWQSTTFRSDVEYARTVRLLGGMQCPRCGVGVVRLSGCEHMKCFCGTDFNYRMGL
;
A
#
# COMPACT_ATOMS: atom_id res chain seq x y z
N MET A 1 50.96 22.27 32.34
CA MET A 1 49.65 22.61 32.93
C MET A 1 48.56 22.31 31.90
N CYS A 2 47.43 21.82 32.37
CA CYS A 2 46.39 21.10 31.63
C CYS A 2 45.57 21.95 30.65
N GLY A 3 45.05 21.27 29.61
CA GLY A 3 44.00 21.76 28.72
C GLY A 3 43.61 20.69 27.69
N SER A 4 42.82 19.71 28.13
CA SER A 4 42.20 18.64 27.32
C SER A 4 41.26 19.21 26.24
N TRP A 5 40.96 18.45 25.18
CA TRP A 5 39.62 18.11 24.64
C TRP A 5 39.74 17.42 23.26
N LEU A 6 39.62 16.10 23.31
CA LEU A 6 39.04 15.13 22.36
C LEU A 6 39.47 15.12 20.88
N ARG A 7 40.12 13.99 20.54
CA ARG A 7 40.32 13.43 19.20
C ARG A 7 39.00 13.39 18.42
N GLY A 8 39.00 13.97 17.21
CA GLY A 8 37.92 13.86 16.25
C GLY A 8 37.71 12.42 15.80
N VAL A 9 36.48 11.94 15.96
CA VAL A 9 36.00 10.64 15.47
C VAL A 9 35.94 10.68 13.93
N PRO A 10 36.39 9.64 13.20
CA PRO A 10 36.18 9.53 11.76
C PRO A 10 34.68 9.43 11.49
N LYS A 11 34.15 10.32 10.65
CA LYS A 11 32.73 10.28 10.24
C LYS A 11 32.47 8.95 9.53
N THR A 12 31.64 8.13 10.15
CA THR A 12 31.21 6.83 9.67
C THR A 12 30.54 6.94 8.31
N ASP A 13 30.92 6.03 7.43
CA ASP A 13 30.36 5.83 6.09
C ASP A 13 28.83 5.83 6.16
N THR A 14 28.24 6.87 5.58
CA THR A 14 26.78 6.94 5.42
C THR A 14 26.42 5.97 4.31
N VAL A 15 25.94 4.79 4.71
CA VAL A 15 25.31 3.80 3.84
C VAL A 15 24.20 4.50 3.06
N LEU A 16 24.45 4.74 1.78
CA LEU A 16 23.47 5.30 0.85
C LEU A 16 22.26 4.36 0.76
N ASN A 17 21.07 4.94 0.94
CA ASN A 17 19.80 4.24 0.85
C ASN A 17 19.58 3.72 -0.59
N PRO A 18 19.24 2.42 -0.81
CA PRO A 18 19.09 1.82 -2.15
C PRO A 18 17.98 2.42 -3.03
N ARG A 19 17.25 3.44 -2.58
CA ARG A 19 16.12 4.05 -3.29
C ARG A 19 16.51 5.14 -4.28
N GLU A 20 17.78 5.51 -4.35
CA GLU A 20 18.29 6.53 -5.27
C GLU A 20 18.92 5.92 -6.52
N GLN A 21 18.16 5.07 -7.23
CA GLN A 21 18.56 4.70 -8.59
C GLN A 21 18.06 5.77 -9.57
N LYS A 22 19.01 6.61 -10.00
CA LYS A 22 18.89 7.50 -11.15
C LYS A 22 18.36 6.72 -12.36
N LEU A 23 17.11 6.95 -12.74
CA LEU A 23 16.51 6.39 -13.95
C LEU A 23 16.03 7.52 -14.84
N SER A 24 16.86 7.86 -15.81
CA SER A 24 16.61 8.80 -16.91
C SER A 24 15.70 8.13 -17.94
N GLY A 25 14.41 8.44 -17.88
CA GLY A 25 13.42 8.01 -18.88
C GLY A 25 12.03 8.41 -18.41
N GLY A 26 11.33 9.23 -19.20
CA GLY A 26 10.02 9.77 -18.83
C GLY A 26 9.05 8.64 -18.45
N ARG A 27 8.62 8.61 -17.18
CA ARG A 27 7.54 7.72 -16.75
C ARG A 27 6.22 8.31 -17.26
N THR A 28 5.30 7.47 -17.70
CA THR A 28 3.96 7.86 -18.14
C THR A 28 2.92 7.40 -17.13
N CYS A 29 1.83 8.16 -16.98
CA CYS A 29 0.69 7.75 -16.18
C CYS A 29 0.02 6.53 -16.83
N VAL A 30 -0.18 5.44 -16.09
CA VAL A 30 -0.84 4.23 -16.63
C VAL A 30 -2.32 4.44 -16.96
N SER A 31 -2.94 5.51 -16.46
CA SER A 31 -4.37 5.77 -16.65
C SER A 31 -4.69 6.72 -17.79
N CYS A 32 -3.85 7.73 -18.05
CA CYS A 32 -4.06 8.72 -19.12
C CYS A 32 -2.94 8.75 -20.16
N PHE A 33 -1.86 7.99 -19.93
CA PHE A 33 -0.65 7.94 -20.77
C PHE A 33 0.15 9.26 -20.86
N ASP A 34 -0.27 10.30 -20.14
CA ASP A 34 0.48 11.55 -20.08
C ASP A 34 1.84 11.36 -19.42
N VAL A 35 2.82 12.09 -19.97
CA VAL A 35 4.15 12.24 -19.41
C VAL A 35 4.13 13.22 -18.25
N GLY A 36 4.94 12.94 -17.23
CA GLY A 36 5.04 13.78 -16.05
C GLY A 36 6.39 13.64 -15.37
N CYS A 37 6.63 14.51 -14.41
CA CYS A 37 7.87 14.52 -13.67
C CYS A 37 7.78 13.61 -12.44
N ALA A 38 8.88 12.96 -12.06
CA ALA A 38 8.93 12.22 -10.80
C ALA A 38 8.79 13.19 -9.60
N PRO A 39 8.32 12.72 -8.43
CA PRO A 39 8.25 13.56 -7.24
C PRO A 39 9.65 14.03 -6.86
N GLY A 40 9.82 15.34 -6.62
CA GLY A 40 11.10 15.93 -6.19
C GLY A 40 11.98 16.52 -7.30
N THR A 41 11.52 16.59 -8.56
CA THR A 41 12.26 17.30 -9.62
C THR A 41 11.88 18.79 -9.71
N PRO A 42 12.83 19.70 -10.01
CA PRO A 42 12.62 21.15 -10.05
C PRO A 42 11.91 21.67 -11.33
N ILE A 43 11.25 20.82 -12.11
CA ILE A 43 10.56 21.24 -13.35
C ILE A 43 9.18 21.78 -12.98
N HIS A 44 9.13 23.08 -12.69
CA HIS A 44 7.93 23.82 -12.34
C HIS A 44 6.98 23.91 -13.54
N GLY A 45 5.99 23.01 -13.62
CA GLY A 45 4.93 23.07 -14.65
C GLY A 45 4.44 21.72 -15.18
N TRP A 46 5.05 20.60 -14.79
CA TRP A 46 4.62 19.26 -15.21
C TRP A 46 3.94 18.47 -14.07
N PRO A 47 2.97 17.60 -14.39
CA PRO A 47 2.27 16.82 -13.37
C PRO A 47 3.24 15.90 -12.64
N VAL A 48 3.18 15.93 -11.31
CA VAL A 48 3.92 15.01 -10.44
C VAL A 48 3.34 13.60 -10.59
N LEU A 49 4.20 12.64 -10.87
CA LEU A 49 3.86 11.23 -11.03
C LEU A 49 4.12 10.44 -9.74
N LEU A 50 3.11 9.76 -9.26
CA LEU A 50 3.13 8.96 -8.03
C LEU A 50 3.31 7.48 -8.38
N VAL A 51 4.19 6.79 -7.65
CA VAL A 51 4.39 5.34 -7.79
C VAL A 51 3.57 4.63 -6.73
N VAL A 52 2.61 3.82 -7.15
CA VAL A 52 1.76 3.06 -6.22
C VAL A 52 2.44 1.73 -5.82
N PRO A 53 1.98 1.02 -4.76
CA PRO A 53 2.67 -0.17 -4.24
C PRO A 53 2.90 -1.31 -5.25
N CYS A 54 2.08 -1.43 -6.29
CA CYS A 54 2.28 -2.41 -7.36
C CYS A 54 3.39 -2.02 -8.36
N GLY A 55 3.98 -0.82 -8.24
CA GLY A 55 5.03 -0.31 -9.13
C GLY A 55 4.52 0.55 -10.29
N HIS A 56 3.21 0.56 -10.55
CA HIS A 56 2.61 1.43 -11.58
C HIS A 56 2.68 2.91 -11.19
N VAL A 57 2.60 3.76 -12.21
CA VAL A 57 2.78 5.21 -12.09
C VAL A 57 1.50 5.94 -12.46
N PHE A 58 1.09 6.92 -11.67
CA PHE A 58 -0.12 7.72 -11.89
C PHE A 58 0.15 9.21 -11.72
N CYS A 59 -0.47 10.06 -12.55
CA CYS A 59 -0.52 11.49 -12.27
C CYS A 59 -1.55 11.78 -11.16
N LYS A 60 -1.35 12.89 -10.43
CA LYS A 60 -2.27 13.33 -9.36
C LYS A 60 -3.74 13.41 -9.81
N PRO A 61 -4.09 13.95 -11.00
CA PRO A 61 -5.48 13.95 -11.47
C PRO A 61 -6.10 12.57 -11.63
N CYS A 62 -5.34 11.57 -12.10
CA CYS A 62 -5.85 10.21 -12.24
C CYS A 62 -6.01 9.50 -10.89
N VAL A 63 -5.13 9.79 -9.91
CA VAL A 63 -5.33 9.36 -8.53
C VAL A 63 -6.61 9.98 -7.97
N ALA A 64 -6.78 11.29 -8.10
CA ALA A 64 -7.98 12.01 -7.65
C ALA A 64 -9.25 11.41 -8.27
N LYS A 65 -9.26 11.19 -9.59
CA LYS A 65 -10.41 10.59 -10.29
C LYS A 65 -10.80 9.22 -9.73
N ARG A 66 -9.82 8.34 -9.49
CA ARG A 66 -10.06 7.02 -8.89
C ARG A 66 -10.59 7.13 -7.46
N CYS A 67 -10.04 8.04 -6.67
CA CYS A 67 -10.49 8.27 -5.30
C CYS A 67 -11.91 8.85 -5.27
N SER A 68 -12.24 9.81 -6.14
CA SER A 68 -13.58 10.40 -6.25
C SER A 68 -14.62 9.38 -6.70
N MET A 69 -14.27 8.40 -7.55
CA MET A 69 -15.16 7.27 -7.86
C MET A 69 -15.52 6.49 -6.59
N GLY A 70 -14.58 6.28 -5.68
CA GLY A 70 -14.85 5.66 -4.37
C GLY A 70 -15.73 6.50 -3.45
N VAL A 71 -15.64 7.83 -3.53
CA VAL A 71 -16.54 8.74 -2.80
C VAL A 71 -17.97 8.65 -3.34
N GLN A 72 -18.13 8.45 -4.65
CA GLN A 72 -19.45 8.30 -5.29
C GLN A 72 -20.03 6.89 -5.12
N ASP A 73 -19.20 5.87 -5.15
CA ASP A 73 -19.57 4.48 -4.97
C ASP A 73 -18.66 3.80 -3.95
N ARG A 74 -19.23 3.53 -2.79
CA ARG A 74 -18.57 2.88 -1.66
C ARG A 74 -17.96 1.52 -2.02
N SER A 75 -18.49 0.79 -3.00
CA SER A 75 -17.94 -0.50 -3.41
C SER A 75 -16.56 -0.40 -4.06
N MET A 76 -16.20 0.80 -4.55
CA MET A 76 -14.90 1.11 -5.15
C MET A 76 -13.86 1.62 -4.13
N VAL A 77 -14.22 1.71 -2.84
CA VAL A 77 -13.27 2.00 -1.76
C VAL A 77 -12.71 0.68 -1.23
N PRO A 78 -11.38 0.48 -1.28
CA PRO A 78 -10.33 1.45 -1.52
C PRO A 78 -10.01 1.63 -3.01
N ALA A 79 -9.61 2.84 -3.38
CA ALA A 79 -8.92 3.06 -4.65
C ALA A 79 -7.67 2.17 -4.69
N HIS A 80 -7.51 1.38 -5.75
CA HIS A 80 -6.46 0.39 -5.86
C HIS A 80 -5.96 0.24 -7.30
N CYS A 81 -4.81 -0.40 -7.45
CA CYS A 81 -4.27 -0.86 -8.73
C CYS A 81 -3.68 -2.26 -8.53
N CYS A 82 -4.01 -3.20 -9.43
CA CYS A 82 -3.56 -4.59 -9.34
C CYS A 82 -3.91 -5.27 -8.00
N GLY A 83 -5.02 -4.87 -7.37
CA GLY A 83 -5.44 -5.37 -6.05
C GLY A 83 -4.67 -4.78 -4.86
N LEU A 84 -3.73 -3.86 -5.09
CA LEU A 84 -3.02 -3.14 -4.03
C LEU A 84 -3.61 -1.74 -3.83
N GLU A 85 -3.95 -1.43 -2.58
CA GLU A 85 -4.56 -0.17 -2.18
C GLU A 85 -3.60 1.02 -2.44
N PHE A 86 -4.16 2.16 -2.80
CA PHE A 86 -3.40 3.40 -2.88
C PHE A 86 -3.01 3.86 -1.47
N PRO A 87 -1.76 4.33 -1.26
CA PRO A 87 -1.34 4.89 0.03
C PRO A 87 -2.25 6.02 0.47
N ILE A 88 -2.61 6.05 1.77
CA ILE A 88 -3.56 7.03 2.30
C ILE A 88 -3.11 8.48 2.08
N GLU A 89 -1.80 8.74 2.11
CA GLU A 89 -1.24 10.05 1.82
C GLU A 89 -1.55 10.51 0.39
N TYR A 90 -1.55 9.59 -0.59
CA TYR A 90 -1.88 9.94 -1.97
C TYR A 90 -3.36 10.28 -2.12
N VAL A 91 -4.22 9.59 -1.36
CA VAL A 91 -5.65 9.87 -1.34
C VAL A 91 -5.92 11.22 -0.68
N LYS A 92 -5.26 11.48 0.45
CA LYS A 92 -5.38 12.74 1.21
C LYS A 92 -4.94 13.94 0.38
N ASP A 93 -3.85 13.81 -0.37
CA ASP A 93 -3.37 14.88 -1.23
C ASP A 93 -4.24 15.09 -2.47
N ALA A 94 -4.98 14.07 -2.91
CA ALA A 94 -5.74 14.06 -4.15
C ALA A 94 -7.22 14.47 -3.99
N LEU A 95 -7.80 14.31 -2.80
CA LEU A 95 -9.17 14.71 -2.49
C LEU A 95 -9.21 16.03 -1.69
N ASP A 96 -10.34 16.73 -1.74
CA ASP A 96 -10.61 17.80 -0.79
C ASP A 96 -10.94 17.25 0.61
N LEU A 97 -11.06 18.14 1.60
CA LEU A 97 -11.28 17.75 3.00
C LEU A 97 -12.57 16.94 3.18
N SER A 98 -13.68 17.34 2.54
CA SER A 98 -14.99 16.70 2.67
C SER A 98 -15.03 15.32 2.01
N ASP A 99 -14.47 15.22 0.80
CA ASP A 99 -14.35 13.97 0.06
C ASP A 99 -13.42 13.01 0.80
N PHE A 100 -12.30 13.51 1.33
CA PHE A 100 -11.39 12.70 2.13
C PHE A 100 -12.04 12.18 3.41
N GLN A 101 -12.82 13.00 4.13
CA GLN A 101 -13.58 12.56 5.30
C GLN A 101 -14.60 11.48 4.94
N THR A 102 -15.31 11.64 3.82
CA THR A 102 -16.27 10.64 3.33
C THR A 102 -15.56 9.34 2.97
N TYR A 103 -14.41 9.44 2.29
CA TYR A 103 -13.59 8.30 1.91
C TYR A 103 -13.07 7.54 3.15
N VAL A 104 -12.55 8.25 4.15
CA VAL A 104 -12.07 7.64 5.41
C VAL A 104 -13.22 7.01 6.19
N ARG A 105 -14.40 7.64 6.21
CA ARG A 105 -15.61 7.01 6.78
C ARG A 105 -15.90 5.69 6.08
N PHE A 106 -15.95 5.66 4.74
CA PHE A 106 -16.17 4.42 3.99
C PHE A 106 -15.10 3.36 4.25
N LEU A 107 -13.83 3.75 4.38
CA LEU A 107 -12.77 2.84 4.80
C LEU A 107 -13.01 2.27 6.20
N SER A 108 -13.40 3.10 7.16
CA SER A 108 -13.65 2.69 8.55
C SER A 108 -14.85 1.76 8.71
N GLU A 109 -15.85 1.91 7.85
CA GLU A 109 -17.02 1.06 7.81
C GLU A 109 -16.79 -0.23 7.01
N ARG A 110 -15.60 -0.44 6.42
CA ARG A 110 -15.25 -1.74 5.86
C ARG A 110 -15.22 -2.74 7.00
N LYS A 111 -16.04 -3.79 6.87
CA LYS A 111 -15.89 -4.99 7.71
C LYS A 111 -14.50 -5.55 7.43
N TRP A 112 -13.61 -5.50 8.41
CA TRP A 112 -12.19 -5.85 8.33
C TRP A 112 -11.98 -7.18 7.61
N GLN A 113 -11.65 -7.13 6.32
CA GLN A 113 -11.35 -8.27 5.49
C GLN A 113 -10.21 -7.85 4.55
N SER A 114 -9.00 -8.39 4.80
CA SER A 114 -7.69 -8.17 4.15
C SER A 114 -7.27 -6.74 3.86
N THR A 115 -6.17 -6.32 4.45
CA THR A 115 -5.23 -5.43 3.78
C THR A 115 -4.27 -6.26 2.91
N THR A 116 -3.49 -5.61 2.04
CA THR A 116 -2.37 -6.18 1.26
C THR A 116 -1.02 -5.51 1.59
N PHE A 117 -0.87 -5.06 2.84
CA PHE A 117 0.32 -4.38 3.36
C PHE A 117 1.49 -5.35 3.58
N ARG A 118 2.74 -4.84 3.66
CA ARG A 118 3.94 -5.68 3.89
C ARG A 118 3.89 -6.52 5.18
N SER A 119 3.11 -6.09 6.18
CA SER A 119 2.77 -6.89 7.37
C SER A 119 2.17 -8.24 7.01
N ASP A 120 1.50 -8.34 5.87
CA ASP A 120 0.73 -9.51 5.49
C ASP A 120 1.62 -10.67 5.06
N VAL A 121 2.87 -10.41 4.64
CA VAL A 121 3.87 -11.45 4.35
C VAL A 121 4.42 -12.07 5.64
N GLU A 122 4.77 -11.25 6.63
CA GLU A 122 5.23 -11.72 7.94
C GLU A 122 4.10 -12.39 8.72
N TYR A 123 2.89 -11.84 8.62
CA TYR A 123 1.68 -12.45 9.14
C TYR A 123 1.39 -13.79 8.46
N ALA A 124 1.45 -13.86 7.12
CA ALA A 124 1.30 -15.11 6.37
C ALA A 124 2.29 -16.17 6.82
N ARG A 125 3.56 -15.78 7.04
CA ARG A 125 4.59 -16.68 7.54
C ARG A 125 4.24 -17.18 8.95
N THR A 126 3.85 -16.29 9.85
CA THR A 126 3.45 -16.63 11.21
C THR A 126 2.27 -17.58 11.23
N VAL A 127 1.23 -17.31 10.43
CA VAL A 127 0.05 -18.18 10.29
C VAL A 127 0.46 -19.59 9.86
N ARG A 128 1.33 -19.71 8.85
CA ARG A 128 1.83 -21.02 8.39
C ARG A 128 2.66 -21.75 9.46
N LEU A 129 3.52 -21.03 10.18
CA LEU A 129 4.34 -21.62 11.26
C LEU A 129 3.47 -22.20 12.39
N LEU A 130 2.33 -21.58 12.66
CA LEU A 130 1.34 -22.06 13.64
C LEU A 130 0.43 -23.18 13.07
N GLY A 131 0.70 -23.68 11.86
CA GLY A 131 -0.13 -24.67 11.18
C GLY A 131 -1.47 -24.13 10.68
N GLY A 132 -1.61 -22.81 10.62
CA GLY A 132 -2.76 -22.08 10.10
C GLY A 132 -2.73 -21.92 8.58
N MET A 133 -3.89 -21.63 8.00
CA MET A 133 -4.06 -21.21 6.61
C MET A 133 -4.64 -19.79 6.57
N GLN A 134 -4.23 -18.97 5.61
CA GLN A 134 -4.88 -17.69 5.38
C GLN A 134 -6.15 -17.86 4.53
N CYS A 135 -7.21 -17.16 4.90
CA CYS A 135 -8.41 -17.08 4.08
C CYS A 135 -8.05 -16.48 2.70
N PRO A 136 -8.43 -17.13 1.57
CA PRO A 136 -8.09 -16.67 0.23
C PRO A 136 -8.72 -15.33 -0.14
N ARG A 137 -9.83 -14.96 0.53
CA ARG A 137 -10.51 -13.68 0.30
C ARG A 137 -9.97 -12.56 1.17
N CYS A 138 -9.78 -12.81 2.47
CA CYS A 138 -9.54 -11.76 3.44
C CYS A 138 -8.19 -11.84 4.17
N GLY A 139 -7.34 -12.82 3.85
CA GLY A 139 -5.98 -12.92 4.38
C GLY A 139 -5.85 -13.23 5.88
N VAL A 140 -6.96 -13.28 6.64
CA VAL A 140 -6.93 -13.61 8.07
C VAL A 140 -6.44 -15.05 8.26
N GLY A 141 -5.58 -15.26 9.24
CA GLY A 141 -5.13 -16.58 9.66
C GLY A 141 -6.27 -17.35 10.31
N VAL A 142 -6.53 -18.53 9.79
CA VAL A 142 -7.50 -19.49 10.31
C VAL A 142 -6.72 -20.71 10.78
N VAL A 143 -7.00 -21.15 12.01
CA VAL A 143 -6.46 -22.39 12.57
C VAL A 143 -7.59 -23.39 12.75
N ARG A 144 -7.31 -24.66 12.44
CA ARG A 144 -8.27 -25.75 12.64
C ARG A 144 -7.98 -26.45 13.96
N LEU A 145 -8.94 -26.43 14.89
CA LEU A 145 -8.82 -27.12 16.18
C LEU A 145 -9.10 -28.63 16.05
N SER A 146 -10.12 -29.00 15.27
CA SER A 146 -10.47 -30.39 14.93
C SER A 146 -11.49 -30.44 13.79
N GLY A 147 -11.79 -31.62 13.24
CA GLY A 147 -12.90 -31.81 12.29
C GLY A 147 -12.59 -31.52 10.81
N CYS A 148 -13.64 -31.14 10.07
CA CYS A 148 -13.70 -31.03 8.61
C CYS A 148 -12.67 -30.04 8.02
N GLU A 149 -12.31 -30.25 6.75
CA GLU A 149 -11.45 -29.31 6.00
C GLU A 149 -12.23 -28.14 5.40
N HIS A 150 -13.56 -28.22 5.31
CA HIS A 150 -14.40 -27.13 4.83
C HIS A 150 -14.59 -26.08 5.94
N MET A 151 -13.93 -24.94 5.80
CA MET A 151 -13.91 -23.86 6.78
C MET A 151 -14.73 -22.67 6.29
N LYS A 152 -15.38 -21.97 7.22
CA LYS A 152 -16.03 -20.68 6.98
C LYS A 152 -15.29 -19.60 7.74
N CYS A 153 -14.72 -18.63 7.02
CA CYS A 153 -14.08 -17.48 7.62
C CYS A 153 -15.12 -16.52 8.20
N PHE A 154 -14.75 -15.72 9.21
CA PHE A 154 -15.54 -14.55 9.66
C PHE A 154 -15.86 -13.55 8.54
N CYS A 155 -15.10 -13.61 7.44
CA CYS A 155 -15.32 -12.79 6.26
C CYS A 155 -16.53 -13.24 5.42
N GLY A 156 -17.08 -14.42 5.73
CA GLY A 156 -18.19 -15.06 5.02
C GLY A 156 -17.76 -16.01 3.90
N THR A 157 -16.46 -16.14 3.60
CA THR A 157 -15.96 -17.08 2.59
C THR A 157 -15.83 -18.48 3.16
N ASP A 158 -16.38 -19.42 2.42
CA ASP A 158 -16.13 -20.85 2.59
C ASP A 158 -14.92 -21.26 1.75
N PHE A 159 -14.03 -22.09 2.31
CA PHE A 159 -12.82 -22.54 1.63
C PHE A 159 -12.31 -23.86 2.23
N ASN A 160 -11.57 -24.64 1.45
CA ASN A 160 -10.88 -25.81 1.96
C ASN A 160 -9.59 -25.44 2.71
N TYR A 161 -9.40 -25.93 3.94
CA TYR A 161 -8.26 -25.61 4.82
C TYR A 161 -6.90 -26.10 4.31
N ARG A 162 -6.87 -27.09 3.41
CA ARG A 162 -5.63 -27.60 2.80
C ARG A 162 -5.28 -26.90 1.50
N MET A 163 -6.27 -26.63 0.66
CA MET A 163 -6.04 -26.14 -0.71
C MET A 163 -6.33 -24.65 -0.89
N GLY A 164 -7.15 -24.04 -0.04
CA GLY A 164 -7.49 -22.62 -0.10
C GLY A 164 -8.36 -22.21 -1.30
N LEU A 165 -8.94 -23.19 -2.02
CA LEU A 165 -9.94 -23.01 -3.08
C LEU A 165 -11.35 -23.24 -2.52
#